data_AF-A0A9X2UBC7-F1
#
_entry.id   AF-A0A9X2UBC7-F1
#
_cell.length_a   1.000
_cell.length_b   1.000
_cell.length_c   1.000
_cell.angle_alpha   90.00
_cell.angle_beta   90.00
_cell.angle_gamma   90.00
#
_symmetry.space_group_name_H-M   'P 1'
#
loop_
_entity.id
_entity.type
_entity.pdbx_description
1 polymer ?
#
loop_
_entity_poly.entity_id
_entity_poly.type
_entity_poly.pdbx_seq_one_letter_code
_entity_poly.pdbx_strand_id
1 'polypeptide(L)'
;MGPFSRGKIWSYLWDLGAEVAEIEDASAPDLLILGRERFSDKSVRRLLQRREGKRLRICSQEMLLAWSMTGVDPNERPQTVETFIEGHPALELVKETLEDKWPGTGPIPARGGGDAEFDGPEKSPLARLGYSVGKTGADQSRRRDALEKTFAAEKQDFPGTYPPGYLGKWGAAKTGSRLQQIAQHIASNCRTSRRKDDDFNTAIRHWESDLQWLKESFYHPLSYGFRWPEMQ
;
A
#
# COMPACT_ATOMS: atom_id res chain seq x y z
N MET A 1 13.97 -25.56 6.03
CA MET A 1 15.05 -24.56 6.12
C MET A 1 14.93 -23.62 4.92
N GLY A 2 15.38 -22.37 5.04
CA GLY A 2 15.59 -21.50 3.87
C GLY A 2 16.99 -21.69 3.27
N PRO A 3 17.31 -21.05 2.14
CA PRO A 3 18.61 -21.17 1.46
C PRO A 3 19.79 -20.71 2.34
N PHE A 4 19.54 -19.89 3.36
CA PHE A 4 20.57 -19.41 4.26
C PHE A 4 20.32 -19.84 5.70
N SER A 5 21.42 -20.21 6.39
CA SER A 5 21.41 -20.27 7.85
C SER A 5 21.35 -18.85 8.42
N ARG A 6 20.85 -18.73 9.65
CA ARG A 6 20.78 -17.45 10.37
C ARG A 6 22.12 -16.71 10.43
N GLY A 7 23.21 -17.43 10.70
CA GLY A 7 24.55 -16.83 10.74
C GLY A 7 25.00 -16.29 9.37
N LYS A 8 24.70 -17.02 8.28
CA LYS A 8 25.07 -16.59 6.93
C LYS A 8 24.30 -15.36 6.48
N ILE A 9 23.00 -15.29 6.75
CA ILE A 9 22.20 -14.13 6.37
C ILE A 9 22.60 -12.88 7.17
N TRP A 10 22.94 -13.04 8.45
CA TRP A 10 23.46 -11.94 9.26
C TRP A 10 24.78 -11.39 8.74
N SER A 11 25.75 -12.26 8.48
CA SER A 11 27.04 -11.82 7.93
C SER A 11 26.83 -11.09 6.61
N TYR A 12 26.04 -11.66 5.70
CA TYR A 12 25.79 -11.05 4.40
C TYR A 12 25.18 -9.65 4.50
N LEU A 13 24.14 -9.48 5.33
CA LEU A 13 23.50 -8.17 5.51
C LEU A 13 24.41 -7.16 6.21
N TRP A 14 25.22 -7.63 7.18
CA TRP A 14 26.21 -6.80 7.85
C TRP A 14 27.28 -6.30 6.87
N ASP A 15 27.76 -7.17 5.97
CA ASP A 15 28.73 -6.82 4.93
C ASP A 15 28.16 -5.79 3.94
N LEU A 16 26.84 -5.75 3.77
CA LEU A 16 26.12 -4.72 3.01
C LEU A 16 25.86 -3.43 3.82
N GLY A 17 26.33 -3.35 5.07
CA GLY A 17 26.14 -2.20 5.96
C GLY A 17 24.74 -2.09 6.56
N ALA A 18 23.95 -3.16 6.54
CA ALA A 18 22.63 -3.17 7.15
C ALA A 18 22.70 -3.41 8.67
N GLU A 19 21.91 -2.65 9.42
CA GLU A 19 21.61 -2.98 10.81
C GLU A 19 20.60 -4.13 10.84
N VAL A 20 20.99 -5.24 11.47
CA VAL A 20 20.15 -6.44 11.54
C VAL A 20 19.81 -6.77 12.98
N ALA A 21 18.55 -7.09 13.21
CA ALA A 21 18.04 -7.50 14.50
C ALA A 21 17.03 -8.64 14.32
N GLU A 22 16.82 -9.42 15.38
CA GLU A 22 15.68 -10.33 15.45
C GLU A 22 14.38 -9.51 15.46
N ILE A 23 13.27 -10.11 15.03
CA ILE A 23 11.96 -9.42 14.91
C ILE A 23 11.53 -8.78 16.24
N GLU A 24 11.84 -9.43 17.37
CA GLU A 24 11.50 -8.96 18.71
C GLU A 24 12.27 -7.70 19.12
N ASP A 25 13.52 -7.58 18.70
CA ASP A 25 14.42 -6.49 19.07
C ASP A 25 14.42 -5.35 18.05
N ALA A 26 13.95 -5.61 16.83
CA ALA A 26 13.86 -4.61 15.78
C ALA A 26 12.90 -3.49 16.21
N SER A 27 13.37 -2.25 16.31
CA SER A 27 12.55 -1.10 16.70
C SER A 27 11.62 -0.63 15.57
N ALA A 28 12.20 -0.35 14.40
CA ALA A 28 11.51 0.22 13.25
C ALA A 28 12.09 -0.29 11.91
N PRO A 29 12.07 -1.61 11.66
CA PRO A 29 12.72 -2.18 10.47
C PRO A 29 12.02 -1.73 9.19
N ASP A 30 12.80 -1.47 8.15
CA ASP A 30 12.29 -1.16 6.80
C ASP A 30 12.22 -2.40 5.90
N LEU A 31 12.92 -3.48 6.29
CA LEU A 31 12.93 -4.77 5.63
C LEU A 31 12.70 -5.90 6.65
N LEU A 32 11.73 -6.76 6.36
CA LEU A 32 11.50 -8.02 7.06
C LEU A 32 11.90 -9.18 6.15
N ILE A 33 12.84 -10.00 6.61
CA ILE A 33 13.27 -11.21 5.91
C ILE A 33 12.75 -12.44 6.63
N LEU A 34 12.01 -13.29 5.92
CA LEU A 34 11.38 -14.48 6.47
C LEU A 34 12.01 -15.75 5.90
N GLY A 35 12.28 -16.72 6.77
CA GLY A 35 12.59 -18.08 6.35
C GLY A 35 11.32 -18.91 6.21
N ARG A 36 11.43 -20.08 5.56
CA ARG A 36 10.31 -21.04 5.41
C ARG A 36 9.90 -21.72 6.70
N GLU A 37 10.83 -21.85 7.65
CA GLU A 37 10.65 -22.60 8.89
C GLU A 37 11.20 -21.82 10.08
N ARG A 38 10.77 -22.20 11.29
CA ARG A 38 11.25 -21.65 12.57
C ARG A 38 11.03 -20.13 12.72
N PHE A 39 10.06 -19.58 12.01
CA PHE A 39 9.54 -18.23 12.29
C PHE A 39 8.43 -18.33 13.35
N SER A 40 8.21 -17.22 14.06
CA SER A 40 7.15 -17.11 15.06
C SER A 40 5.98 -16.31 14.48
N ASP A 41 4.84 -16.97 14.28
CA ASP A 41 3.60 -16.33 13.81
C ASP A 41 3.24 -15.11 14.66
N LYS A 42 3.39 -15.25 15.99
CA LYS A 42 3.10 -14.20 16.96
C LYS A 42 4.00 -12.98 16.75
N SER A 43 5.29 -13.21 16.51
CA SER A 43 6.29 -12.14 16.31
C SER A 43 6.05 -11.44 14.98
N VAL A 44 5.78 -12.20 13.91
CA VAL A 44 5.42 -11.65 12.59
C VAL A 44 4.16 -10.80 12.67
N ARG A 45 3.04 -11.33 13.19
CA ARG A 45 1.78 -10.60 13.31
C ARG A 45 1.92 -9.33 14.15
N ARG A 46 2.70 -9.38 15.24
CA ARG A 46 2.98 -8.21 16.09
C ARG A 46 3.78 -7.13 15.35
N LEU A 47 4.78 -7.51 14.57
CA LEU A 47 5.57 -6.58 13.77
C LEU A 47 4.69 -5.90 12.70
N LEU A 48 3.86 -6.68 11.99
CA LEU A 48 2.93 -6.15 10.99
C LEU A 48 1.97 -5.12 11.62
N GLN A 49 1.42 -5.41 12.80
CA GLN A 49 0.57 -4.47 13.52
C GLN A 49 1.31 -3.19 13.92
N ARG A 50 2.55 -3.29 14.43
CA ARG A 50 3.38 -2.12 14.81
C ARG A 50 3.79 -1.26 13.61
N ARG A 51 3.90 -1.85 12.43
CA ARG A 51 4.26 -1.19 11.17
C ARG A 51 3.05 -0.83 10.34
N GLU A 52 1.82 -0.97 10.85
CA GLU A 52 0.61 -0.63 10.13
C GLU A 52 0.63 0.82 9.64
N GLY A 53 0.45 1.00 8.33
CA GLY A 53 0.49 2.32 7.67
C GLY A 53 1.89 2.92 7.54
N LYS A 54 2.94 2.19 7.92
CA LYS A 54 4.34 2.54 7.70
C LYS A 54 4.92 1.63 6.62
N ARG A 55 5.94 2.12 5.91
CA ARG A 55 6.64 1.32 4.90
C ARG A 55 7.27 0.10 5.55
N LEU A 56 6.99 -1.10 5.07
CA LEU A 56 7.71 -2.31 5.46
C LEU A 56 7.80 -3.18 4.21
N ARG A 57 9.02 -3.41 3.72
CA ARG A 57 9.27 -4.37 2.65
C ARG A 57 9.35 -5.76 3.27
N ILE A 58 8.67 -6.73 2.69
CA ILE A 58 8.67 -8.11 3.18
C ILE A 58 9.26 -8.99 2.09
N CYS A 59 10.25 -9.80 2.43
CA CYS A 59 10.83 -10.77 1.49
C CYS A 59 11.10 -12.11 2.19
N SER A 60 11.06 -13.20 1.44
CA SER A 60 11.67 -14.44 1.90
C SER A 60 13.19 -14.43 1.69
N GLN A 61 13.88 -15.40 2.27
CA GLN A 61 15.30 -15.62 1.97
C GLN A 61 15.56 -15.92 0.49
N GLU A 62 14.64 -16.62 -0.19
CA GLU A 62 14.70 -16.90 -1.63
C GLU A 62 14.51 -15.62 -2.45
N MET A 63 13.58 -14.75 -2.04
CA MET A 63 13.40 -13.44 -2.65
C MET A 63 14.65 -12.57 -2.47
N LEU A 64 15.29 -12.58 -1.29
CA LEU A 64 16.54 -11.86 -1.05
C LEU A 64 17.66 -12.38 -1.97
N LEU A 65 17.76 -13.70 -2.15
CA LEU A 65 18.73 -14.28 -3.08
C LEU A 65 18.46 -13.85 -4.52
N ALA A 66 17.21 -13.96 -4.99
CA ALA A 66 16.82 -13.52 -6.32
C ALA A 66 17.11 -12.03 -6.53
N TRP A 67 16.82 -11.20 -5.54
CA TRP A 67 17.13 -9.78 -5.55
C TRP A 67 18.64 -9.55 -5.67
N SER A 68 19.43 -10.23 -4.85
CA SER A 68 20.89 -10.10 -4.85
C SER A 68 21.53 -10.51 -6.17
N MET A 69 20.97 -11.53 -6.85
CA MET A 69 21.47 -12.02 -8.14
C MET A 69 21.06 -11.15 -9.32
N THR A 70 19.86 -10.58 -9.28
CA THR A 70 19.29 -9.86 -10.42
C THR A 70 19.40 -8.34 -10.32
N GLY A 71 19.67 -7.81 -9.11
CA GLY A 71 19.60 -6.38 -8.80
C GLY A 71 18.18 -5.82 -8.78
N VAL A 72 17.16 -6.65 -9.02
CA VAL A 72 15.76 -6.23 -9.10
C VAL A 72 15.03 -6.63 -7.83
N ASP A 73 14.37 -5.68 -7.17
CA ASP A 73 13.54 -5.96 -5.99
C ASP A 73 12.30 -6.76 -6.42
N PRO A 74 12.11 -8.00 -5.89
CA PRO A 74 10.92 -8.79 -6.20
C PRO A 74 9.62 -8.09 -5.81
N ASN A 75 9.63 -7.23 -4.78
CA ASN A 75 8.43 -6.49 -4.34
C ASN A 75 7.97 -5.44 -5.36
N GLU A 76 8.83 -5.03 -6.30
CA GLU A 76 8.49 -4.09 -7.38
C GLU A 76 7.85 -4.79 -8.59
N ARG A 77 7.76 -6.14 -8.58
CA ARG A 77 7.15 -6.94 -9.65
C ARG A 77 6.03 -7.82 -9.11
N PRO A 78 4.80 -7.29 -8.94
CA PRO A 78 3.67 -8.01 -8.34
C PRO A 78 3.43 -9.41 -8.92
N GLN A 79 3.60 -9.57 -10.24
CA GLN A 79 3.42 -10.86 -10.94
C GLN A 79 4.39 -11.95 -10.49
N THR A 80 5.57 -11.59 -9.99
CA THR A 80 6.56 -12.54 -9.47
C THR A 80 6.39 -12.80 -7.97
N VAL A 81 5.72 -11.91 -7.25
CA VAL A 81 5.57 -12.07 -5.80
C VAL A 81 4.62 -13.21 -5.47
N GLU A 82 3.54 -13.39 -6.23
CA GLU A 82 2.61 -14.51 -6.02
C GLU A 82 3.32 -15.86 -6.11
N THR A 83 4.25 -16.02 -7.07
CA THR A 83 5.06 -17.25 -7.19
C THR A 83 5.99 -17.51 -6.01
N PHE A 84 6.38 -16.47 -5.26
CA PHE A 84 7.16 -16.64 -4.02
C PHE A 84 6.27 -16.95 -2.82
N ILE A 85 5.03 -16.46 -2.81
CA ILE A 85 4.08 -16.73 -1.73
C ILE A 85 3.64 -18.18 -1.77
N GLU A 86 3.29 -18.68 -2.95
CA GLU A 86 2.70 -20.01 -3.10
C GLU A 86 3.58 -21.09 -2.46
N GLY A 87 3.03 -21.75 -1.43
CA GLY A 87 3.72 -22.78 -0.69
C GLY A 87 4.82 -22.28 0.24
N HIS A 88 4.99 -20.98 0.49
CA HIS A 88 5.92 -20.44 1.48
C HIS A 88 5.19 -20.08 2.80
N PRO A 89 5.31 -20.89 3.88
CA PRO A 89 4.44 -20.76 5.06
C PRO A 89 4.46 -19.37 5.72
N ALA A 90 5.62 -18.73 5.83
CA ALA A 90 5.71 -17.40 6.43
C ALA A 90 5.10 -16.30 5.54
N LEU A 91 5.17 -16.44 4.22
CA LEU A 91 4.61 -15.46 3.29
C LEU A 91 3.11 -15.66 3.15
N GLU A 92 2.63 -16.90 3.16
CA GLU A 92 1.21 -17.23 3.27
C GLU A 92 0.62 -16.68 4.56
N LEU A 93 1.31 -16.82 5.70
CA LEU A 93 0.90 -16.20 6.96
C LEU A 93 0.79 -14.67 6.84
N VAL A 94 1.77 -14.02 6.21
CA VAL A 94 1.74 -12.56 6.02
C VAL A 94 0.58 -12.16 5.12
N LYS A 95 0.38 -12.88 4.01
CA LYS A 95 -0.74 -12.72 3.09
C LYS A 95 -2.05 -12.85 3.85
N GLU A 96 -2.29 -13.98 4.52
CA GLU A 96 -3.45 -14.22 5.39
C GLU A 96 -3.61 -13.11 6.44
N THR A 97 -2.55 -12.70 7.13
CA THR A 97 -2.66 -11.67 8.18
C THR A 97 -3.09 -10.30 7.63
N LEU A 98 -2.61 -9.95 6.44
CA LEU A 98 -2.90 -8.69 5.78
C LEU A 98 -4.17 -8.74 4.93
N GLU A 99 -4.64 -9.94 4.56
CA GLU A 99 -5.85 -10.19 3.77
C GLU A 99 -7.08 -10.57 4.63
N ASP A 100 -6.96 -11.42 5.66
CA ASP A 100 -8.07 -12.03 6.43
C ASP A 100 -8.58 -11.24 7.64
N LYS A 101 -7.98 -10.10 8.02
CA LYS A 101 -8.49 -9.31 9.16
C LYS A 101 -9.51 -8.26 8.78
N TRP A 102 -10.70 -8.78 8.50
CA TRP A 102 -12.03 -8.18 8.60
C TRP A 102 -12.82 -9.03 9.63
N PRO A 103 -13.58 -8.54 10.65
CA PRO A 103 -14.42 -7.33 10.70
C PRO A 103 -14.25 -6.46 11.98
N GLY A 104 -14.90 -5.28 12.04
CA GLY A 104 -15.12 -4.59 13.33
C GLY A 104 -15.59 -3.14 13.25
N THR A 105 -16.90 -2.94 13.33
CA THR A 105 -17.61 -1.68 13.58
C THR A 105 -17.08 -0.94 14.82
N GLY A 106 -16.01 -0.17 14.65
CA GLY A 106 -15.51 0.75 15.67
C GLY A 106 -15.36 2.15 15.06
N PRO A 107 -15.83 3.21 15.73
CA PRO A 107 -15.59 4.57 15.27
C PRO A 107 -14.06 4.80 15.21
N ILE A 108 -13.54 5.09 14.02
CA ILE A 108 -12.15 5.55 13.90
C ILE A 108 -12.12 6.95 14.53
N PRO A 109 -11.26 7.20 15.54
CA PRO A 109 -11.18 8.49 16.19
C PRO A 109 -10.88 9.55 15.14
N ALA A 110 -11.66 10.63 15.14
CA ALA A 110 -11.33 11.83 14.42
C ALA A 110 -9.92 12.27 14.85
N ARG A 111 -8.91 12.00 14.03
CA ARG A 111 -7.63 12.70 14.15
C ARG A 111 -7.89 14.10 13.62
N GLY A 112 -8.32 14.95 14.54
CA GLY A 112 -8.65 16.33 14.28
C GLY A 112 -7.44 17.19 13.97
N GLY A 113 -7.76 18.43 13.61
CA GLY A 113 -6.96 19.60 13.93
C GLY A 113 -5.89 19.94 12.92
N GLY A 114 -6.33 20.49 11.79
CA GLY A 114 -5.49 21.25 10.89
C GLY A 114 -6.39 22.02 9.96
N ASP A 115 -6.85 23.17 10.41
CA ASP A 115 -7.55 24.18 9.60
C ASP A 115 -6.63 24.59 8.45
N ALA A 116 -6.74 23.84 7.37
CA ALA A 116 -6.32 24.25 6.04
C ALA A 116 -7.54 24.02 5.17
N GLU A 117 -8.18 25.14 4.85
CA GLU A 117 -9.21 25.35 3.84
C GLU A 117 -8.84 24.60 2.54
N PHE A 118 -9.13 23.30 2.50
CA PHE A 118 -8.96 22.48 1.31
C PHE A 118 -10.33 22.30 0.67
N ASP A 119 -10.58 23.19 -0.28
CA ASP A 119 -11.74 23.28 -1.15
C ASP A 119 -11.89 22.00 -2.00
N GLY A 120 -12.62 21.03 -1.45
CA GLY A 120 -13.32 20.01 -2.21
C GLY A 120 -12.46 19.02 -3.05
N PRO A 121 -13.13 18.03 -3.66
CA PRO A 121 -12.49 17.05 -4.54
C PRO A 121 -11.84 17.68 -5.78
N GLU A 122 -12.33 18.85 -6.22
CA GLU A 122 -11.93 19.55 -7.46
C GLU A 122 -10.47 20.06 -7.44
N LYS A 123 -9.85 20.19 -6.26
CA LYS A 123 -8.45 20.63 -6.13
C LYS A 123 -7.46 19.49 -5.87
N SER A 124 -7.92 18.24 -5.86
CA SER A 124 -7.04 17.07 -5.64
C SER A 124 -6.16 16.77 -6.88
N PRO A 125 -4.95 16.21 -6.70
CA PRO A 125 -4.15 15.61 -7.77
C PRO A 125 -4.94 14.72 -8.73
N LEU A 126 -5.86 13.92 -8.19
CA LEU A 126 -6.76 13.07 -8.97
C LEU A 126 -7.64 13.89 -9.92
N ALA A 127 -8.39 14.86 -9.37
CA ALA A 127 -9.29 15.70 -10.17
C ALA A 127 -8.53 16.49 -11.23
N ARG A 128 -7.36 17.04 -10.89
CA ARG A 128 -6.55 17.82 -11.84
C ARG A 128 -5.90 16.97 -12.94
N LEU A 129 -5.77 15.66 -12.72
CA LEU A 129 -5.38 14.70 -13.76
C LEU A 129 -6.58 14.10 -14.50
N GLY A 130 -7.79 14.61 -14.27
CA GLY A 130 -8.98 14.23 -15.02
C GLY A 130 -9.80 13.09 -14.40
N TYR A 131 -9.51 12.69 -13.16
CA TYR A 131 -10.32 11.69 -12.48
C TYR A 131 -11.68 12.29 -12.06
N SER A 132 -12.76 11.83 -12.67
CA SER A 132 -14.13 12.21 -12.34
C SER A 132 -15.08 11.02 -12.47
N VAL A 133 -16.09 10.96 -11.60
CA VAL A 133 -17.06 9.85 -11.52
C VAL A 133 -18.50 10.33 -11.66
N GLY A 134 -19.46 9.41 -11.68
CA GLY A 134 -20.89 9.72 -11.81
C GLY A 134 -21.35 9.81 -13.25
N LYS A 135 -22.61 10.25 -13.44
CA LYS A 135 -23.30 10.24 -14.74
C LYS A 135 -22.65 11.15 -15.79
N THR A 136 -22.05 12.25 -15.36
CA THR A 136 -21.33 13.22 -16.20
C THR A 136 -19.81 13.11 -16.07
N GLY A 137 -19.33 12.10 -15.35
CA GLY A 137 -17.91 11.87 -15.12
C GLY A 137 -17.23 11.16 -16.29
N ALA A 138 -15.92 10.96 -16.17
CA ALA A 138 -15.13 10.25 -17.14
C ALA A 138 -15.53 8.76 -17.26
N ASP A 139 -15.36 8.22 -18.48
CA ASP A 139 -15.49 6.79 -18.74
C ASP A 139 -14.41 5.98 -17.99
N GLN A 140 -14.61 4.66 -17.90
CA GLN A 140 -13.74 3.77 -17.13
C GLN A 140 -12.27 3.82 -17.56
N SER A 141 -12.01 3.93 -18.87
CA SER A 141 -10.64 3.97 -19.39
C SER A 141 -9.94 5.25 -18.94
N ARG A 142 -10.59 6.41 -19.12
CA ARG A 142 -10.05 7.71 -18.68
C ARG A 142 -9.87 7.81 -17.18
N ARG A 143 -10.80 7.25 -16.40
CA ARG A 143 -10.66 7.20 -14.93
C ARG A 143 -9.41 6.42 -14.52
N ARG A 144 -9.23 5.22 -15.07
CA ARG A 144 -8.08 4.36 -14.75
C ARG A 144 -6.75 4.94 -15.23
N ASP A 145 -6.73 5.59 -16.38
CA ASP A 145 -5.58 6.36 -16.87
C ASP A 145 -5.22 7.52 -15.91
N ALA A 146 -6.20 8.28 -15.42
CA ALA A 146 -5.95 9.32 -14.42
C ALA A 146 -5.40 8.75 -13.09
N LEU A 147 -5.89 7.58 -12.66
CA LEU A 147 -5.40 6.89 -11.48
C LEU A 147 -3.95 6.41 -11.65
N GLU A 148 -3.63 5.80 -12.79
CA GLU A 148 -2.29 5.34 -13.12
C GLU A 148 -1.30 6.52 -13.20
N LYS A 149 -1.69 7.61 -13.88
CA LYS A 149 -0.92 8.86 -13.91
C LYS A 149 -0.69 9.42 -12.51
N THR A 150 -1.70 9.41 -11.66
CA THR A 150 -1.56 9.89 -10.28
C THR A 150 -0.62 9.03 -9.45
N PHE A 151 -0.61 7.71 -9.71
CA PHE A 151 0.29 6.77 -9.06
C PHE A 151 1.74 6.94 -9.54
N ALA A 152 1.93 7.18 -10.84
CA ALA A 152 3.25 7.22 -11.47
C ALA A 152 3.93 8.60 -11.51
N ALA A 153 3.18 9.70 -11.38
CA ALA A 153 3.72 11.05 -11.51
C ALA A 153 4.58 11.47 -10.33
N GLU A 154 5.71 12.12 -10.64
CA GLU A 154 6.51 12.79 -9.63
C GLU A 154 5.80 14.05 -9.11
N LYS A 155 6.23 14.53 -7.93
CA LYS A 155 5.54 15.67 -7.27
C LYS A 155 5.53 16.93 -8.14
N GLN A 156 6.60 17.18 -8.88
CA GLN A 156 6.75 18.32 -9.78
C GLN A 156 5.87 18.22 -11.04
N ASP A 157 5.37 17.03 -11.38
CA ASP A 157 4.59 16.80 -12.59
C ASP A 157 3.08 16.96 -12.35
N PHE A 158 2.66 17.18 -11.10
CA PHE A 158 1.25 17.44 -10.81
C PHE A 158 0.82 18.82 -11.36
N PRO A 159 -0.28 18.88 -12.12
CA PRO A 159 -0.74 20.13 -12.71
C PRO A 159 -1.18 21.15 -11.64
N GLY A 160 -0.75 22.40 -11.86
CA GLY A 160 -1.11 23.56 -11.04
C GLY A 160 -0.34 23.66 -9.73
N THR A 161 -0.72 24.64 -8.91
CA THR A 161 -0.06 24.91 -7.63
C THR A 161 -0.78 24.23 -6.47
N TYR A 162 -0.02 23.78 -5.48
CA TYR A 162 -0.54 23.15 -4.26
C TYR A 162 0.00 23.90 -3.04
N PRO A 163 -0.76 23.92 -1.93
CA PRO A 163 -0.25 24.48 -0.67
C PRO A 163 1.07 23.81 -0.26
N PRO A 164 1.98 24.54 0.39
CA PRO A 164 3.22 23.97 0.92
C PRO A 164 2.96 22.69 1.73
N GLY A 165 3.73 21.63 1.45
CA GLY A 165 3.61 20.34 2.15
C GLY A 165 2.40 19.48 1.73
N TYR A 166 1.45 19.98 0.95
CA TYR A 166 0.26 19.22 0.54
C TYR A 166 0.62 17.95 -0.27
N LEU A 167 1.45 18.09 -1.31
CA LEU A 167 1.92 16.95 -2.10
C LEU A 167 2.81 16.00 -1.31
N GLY A 168 3.38 16.45 -0.19
CA GLY A 168 4.07 15.59 0.78
C GLY A 168 3.15 14.48 1.29
N LYS A 169 1.88 14.80 1.55
CA LYS A 169 0.86 13.85 2.01
C LYS A 169 0.53 12.79 0.97
N TRP A 170 0.81 13.01 -0.31
CA TRP A 170 0.50 12.04 -1.38
C TRP A 170 1.60 10.99 -1.57
N GLY A 171 2.72 11.07 -0.85
CA GLY A 171 3.83 10.12 -1.01
C GLY A 171 4.61 10.30 -2.31
N ALA A 172 5.68 9.51 -2.49
CA ALA A 172 6.49 9.52 -3.71
C ALA A 172 5.84 8.69 -4.84
N ALA A 173 6.24 8.92 -6.09
CA ALA A 173 5.74 8.18 -7.23
C ALA A 173 5.92 6.66 -7.06
N LYS A 174 4.95 5.88 -7.50
CA LYS A 174 4.95 4.41 -7.49
C LYS A 174 5.22 3.76 -6.13
N THR A 175 4.82 4.43 -5.04
CA THR A 175 5.01 3.91 -3.67
C THR A 175 3.70 3.46 -3.03
N GLY A 176 3.82 2.63 -1.98
CA GLY A 176 2.68 2.23 -1.16
C GLY A 176 1.93 3.40 -0.53
N SER A 177 2.65 4.42 -0.03
CA SER A 177 2.03 5.62 0.52
C SER A 177 1.23 6.38 -0.54
N ARG A 178 1.69 6.39 -1.80
CA ARG A 178 0.94 6.96 -2.92
C ARG A 178 -0.32 6.18 -3.22
N LEU A 179 -0.19 4.86 -3.35
CA LEU A 179 -1.31 3.98 -3.60
C LEU A 179 -2.36 4.05 -2.48
N GLN A 180 -1.91 4.04 -1.22
CA GLN A 180 -2.74 4.18 -0.04
C GLN A 180 -3.53 5.50 -0.08
N GLN A 181 -2.89 6.61 -0.42
CA GLN A 181 -3.54 7.91 -0.47
C GLN A 181 -4.57 8.01 -1.60
N ILE A 182 -4.27 7.47 -2.77
CA ILE A 182 -5.25 7.36 -3.86
C ILE A 182 -6.45 6.54 -3.39
N ALA A 183 -6.22 5.36 -2.81
CA ALA A 183 -7.27 4.47 -2.36
C ALA A 183 -8.11 5.09 -1.23
N GLN A 184 -7.48 5.72 -0.24
CA GLN A 184 -8.17 6.39 0.87
C GLN A 184 -9.00 7.57 0.39
N HIS A 185 -8.50 8.34 -0.59
CA HIS A 185 -9.26 9.43 -1.19
C HIS A 185 -10.55 8.92 -1.85
N ILE A 186 -10.45 7.88 -2.67
CA ILE A 186 -11.62 7.27 -3.34
C ILE A 186 -12.60 6.68 -2.31
N ALA A 187 -12.11 5.91 -1.34
CA ALA A 187 -12.94 5.31 -0.30
C ALA A 187 -13.63 6.35 0.58
N SER A 188 -12.98 7.49 0.86
CA SER A 188 -13.59 8.61 1.58
C SER A 188 -14.69 9.29 0.78
N ASN A 189 -14.52 9.44 -0.53
CA ASN A 189 -15.55 10.00 -1.40
C ASN A 189 -16.77 9.07 -1.47
N CYS A 190 -16.53 7.77 -1.66
CA CYS A 190 -17.59 6.75 -1.66
C CYS A 190 -18.43 6.77 -0.38
N ARG A 191 -17.77 6.70 0.80
CA ARG A 191 -18.43 6.76 2.12
C ARG A 191 -19.24 8.05 2.31
N THR A 192 -18.67 9.19 1.94
CA THR A 192 -19.35 10.48 2.09
C THR A 192 -20.59 10.57 1.21
N SER A 193 -20.52 10.06 -0.02
CA SER A 193 -21.65 10.08 -0.95
C SER A 193 -22.77 9.13 -0.56
N ARG A 194 -22.48 7.97 0.04
CA ARG A 194 -23.51 7.06 0.56
C ARG A 194 -24.37 7.65 1.66
N ARG A 195 -23.84 8.61 2.42
CA ARG A 195 -24.55 9.29 3.51
C ARG A 195 -25.48 10.41 3.03
N LYS A 196 -25.50 10.70 1.73
CA LYS A 196 -26.34 11.74 1.14
C LYS A 196 -27.56 11.09 0.50
N ASP A 197 -28.73 11.72 0.61
CA ASP A 197 -30.01 11.28 0.02
C ASP A 197 -30.08 11.49 -1.51
N ASP A 198 -29.00 11.93 -2.14
CA ASP A 198 -28.91 12.17 -3.59
C ASP A 198 -28.61 10.88 -4.39
N ASP A 199 -28.90 10.92 -5.70
CA ASP A 199 -28.63 9.82 -6.65
C ASP A 199 -27.13 9.70 -7.02
N PHE A 200 -26.30 9.36 -6.04
CA PHE A 200 -24.87 9.08 -6.21
C PHE A 200 -24.57 7.65 -6.66
N ASN A 201 -25.59 6.84 -6.98
CA ASN A 201 -25.43 5.40 -7.26
C ASN A 201 -24.39 5.11 -8.36
N THR A 202 -24.39 5.91 -9.44
CA THR A 202 -23.40 5.76 -10.53
C THR A 202 -21.99 6.10 -10.06
N ALA A 203 -21.83 7.16 -9.25
CA ALA A 203 -20.52 7.58 -8.74
C ALA A 203 -19.95 6.52 -7.76
N ILE A 204 -20.81 5.99 -6.89
CA ILE A 204 -20.48 4.89 -5.97
C ILE A 204 -19.98 3.67 -6.74
N ARG A 205 -20.71 3.20 -7.76
CA ARG A 205 -20.28 2.08 -8.60
C ARG A 205 -18.94 2.33 -9.31
N HIS A 206 -18.71 3.56 -9.77
CA HIS A 206 -17.42 3.92 -10.38
C HIS A 206 -16.28 3.85 -9.37
N TRP A 207 -16.43 4.47 -8.19
CA TRP A 207 -15.43 4.38 -7.12
C TRP A 207 -15.15 2.94 -6.71
N GLU A 208 -16.20 2.10 -6.63
CA GLU A 208 -16.05 0.69 -6.29
C GLU A 208 -15.25 -0.09 -7.32
N SER A 209 -15.61 0.06 -8.61
CA SER A 209 -14.90 -0.58 -9.71
C SER A 209 -13.44 -0.13 -9.82
N ASP A 210 -13.19 1.16 -9.56
CA ASP A 210 -11.85 1.74 -9.65
C ASP A 210 -10.97 1.32 -8.47
N LEU A 211 -11.52 1.22 -7.25
CA LEU A 211 -10.81 0.68 -6.08
C LEU A 211 -10.44 -0.78 -6.25
N GLN A 212 -11.36 -1.59 -6.76
CA GLN A 212 -11.07 -3.00 -7.05
C GLN A 212 -9.94 -3.10 -8.08
N TRP A 213 -10.01 -2.32 -9.17
CA TRP A 213 -8.97 -2.31 -10.19
C TRP A 213 -7.61 -1.85 -9.66
N LEU A 214 -7.56 -0.81 -8.82
CA LEU A 214 -6.31 -0.36 -8.20
C LEU A 214 -5.69 -1.44 -7.31
N LYS A 215 -6.53 -2.18 -6.58
CA LYS A 215 -6.09 -3.29 -5.73
C LYS A 215 -5.45 -4.38 -6.60
N GLU A 216 -6.15 -4.81 -7.65
CA GLU A 216 -5.68 -5.85 -8.57
C GLU A 216 -4.43 -5.43 -9.37
N SER A 217 -4.32 -4.14 -9.71
CA SER A 217 -3.26 -3.64 -10.60
C SER A 217 -1.98 -3.27 -9.86
N PHE A 218 -2.09 -2.74 -8.64
CA PHE A 218 -0.95 -2.11 -7.96
C PHE A 218 -0.75 -2.55 -6.51
N TYR A 219 -1.74 -3.16 -5.85
CA TYR A 219 -1.61 -3.52 -4.45
C TYR A 219 -1.11 -4.96 -4.29
N HIS A 220 -0.05 -5.10 -3.52
CA HIS A 220 0.40 -6.40 -3.05
C HIS A 220 0.72 -6.32 -1.54
N PRO A 221 0.16 -7.22 -0.71
CA PRO A 221 0.30 -7.14 0.75
C PRO A 221 1.76 -7.19 1.22
N LEU A 222 2.63 -7.90 0.49
CA LEU A 222 4.07 -7.97 0.79
C LEU A 222 4.86 -6.72 0.41
N SER A 223 4.35 -5.89 -0.51
CA SER A 223 5.11 -4.75 -1.05
C SER A 223 4.90 -3.45 -0.27
N TYR A 224 3.78 -3.30 0.45
CA TYR A 224 3.36 -1.97 0.92
C TYR A 224 2.96 -1.84 2.39
N GLY A 225 2.75 -2.94 3.13
CA GLY A 225 2.56 -2.89 4.59
C GLY A 225 1.38 -2.03 5.10
N PHE A 226 0.44 -1.65 4.24
CA PHE A 226 -0.77 -0.90 4.62
C PHE A 226 -2.02 -1.68 4.25
N ARG A 227 -3.12 -1.51 5.00
CA ARG A 227 -4.39 -2.17 4.70
C ARG A 227 -5.14 -1.44 3.59
N TRP A 228 -5.66 -2.20 2.63
CA TRP A 228 -6.54 -1.66 1.59
C TRP A 228 -7.81 -1.05 2.21
N PRO A 229 -8.26 0.15 1.79
CA PRO A 229 -9.40 0.81 2.42
C PRO A 229 -10.75 0.16 2.06
N GLU A 230 -11.67 0.20 3.01
CA GLU A 230 -13.04 -0.34 2.88
C GLU A 230 -13.99 0.62 2.14
N MET A 231 -15.00 0.07 1.46
CA MET A 231 -15.98 0.82 0.66
C MET A 231 -17.37 0.89 1.31
N GLN A 232 -17.43 0.96 2.65
CA GLN A 232 -18.69 1.05 3.38
C GLN A 232 -19.55 2.23 2.97
#